data_AF-A0AAD5BKN5-F1
#
_entry.id   AF-A0AAD5BKN5-F1
#
_cell.length_a   1.000
_cell.length_b   1.000
_cell.length_c   1.000
_cell.angle_alpha   90.00
_cell.angle_beta   90.00
_cell.angle_gamma   90.00
#
_symmetry.space_group_name_H-M   'P 1'
#
loop_
_entity.id
_entity.type
_entity.pdbx_description
1 polymer ?
#
loop_
_entity_poly.entity_id
_entity_poly.type
_entity_poly.pdbx_seq_one_letter_code
_entity_poly.pdbx_strand_id
1 'polypeptide(L)'
;MENRILLLLPGFRFQPTDEELVVHYLWPKVQSIPLPYPIPEADVSSSDPWSLLGASHEERYFLSPVETKHLNGKRTNRTAPSGHWKPRGVDKQVVDYENNHVATKKTFVFYRSKPGNVSKTDWFMHEYKLATPVQGVQNWVICRVFLKKKARKDDVDNGEVVEEVVNKGSIFYVSRDFDMNLDGGSSSASSGSSVVTDADDDEDEDEINSKDC
;
A
#
# COMPACT_ATOMS: atom_id res chain seq x y z
N MET A 1 -12.53 9.53 21.53
CA MET A 1 -11.83 9.09 20.31
C MET A 1 -11.85 7.58 20.31
N GLU A 2 -12.83 6.95 19.64
CA GLU A 2 -12.86 5.50 19.48
C GLU A 2 -11.55 5.01 18.86
N ASN A 3 -10.78 4.25 19.65
CA ASN A 3 -9.75 3.37 19.11
C ASN A 3 -10.47 2.28 18.32
N ARG A 4 -10.65 2.50 17.01
CA ARG A 4 -11.07 1.44 16.09
C ARG A 4 -9.95 0.41 16.01
N ILE A 5 -9.93 -0.52 16.96
CA ILE A 5 -9.14 -1.74 16.87
C ILE A 5 -9.74 -2.51 15.69
N LEU A 6 -9.09 -2.45 14.53
CA LEU A 6 -9.45 -3.33 13.43
C LEU A 6 -9.15 -4.75 13.91
N LEU A 7 -10.20 -5.52 14.17
CA LEU A 7 -10.10 -6.95 14.48
C LEU A 7 -9.71 -7.68 13.19
N LEU A 8 -8.42 -7.69 12.90
CA LEU A 8 -7.85 -8.43 11.79
C LEU A 8 -7.78 -9.92 12.16
N LEU A 9 -8.25 -10.78 11.26
CA LEU A 9 -8.10 -12.22 11.42
C LEU A 9 -6.60 -12.59 11.48
N PRO A 10 -6.22 -13.64 12.23
CA PRO A 10 -4.85 -14.14 12.22
C PRO A 10 -4.32 -14.34 10.80
N GLY A 11 -3.13 -13.81 10.52
CA GLY A 11 -2.50 -13.87 9.19
C GLY A 11 -2.66 -12.61 8.35
N PHE A 12 -3.63 -11.73 8.64
CA PHE A 12 -3.73 -10.43 7.98
C PHE A 12 -2.63 -9.49 8.48
N ARG A 13 -1.92 -8.86 7.55
CA ARG A 13 -0.81 -7.95 7.83
C ARG A 13 -0.91 -6.73 6.94
N PHE A 14 -0.35 -5.63 7.42
CA PHE A 14 -0.23 -4.42 6.64
C PHE A 14 0.89 -4.59 5.60
N GLN A 15 0.51 -4.93 4.37
CA GLN A 15 1.45 -5.15 3.26
C GLN A 15 0.96 -4.43 1.98
N PRO A 16 0.88 -3.09 1.99
CA PRO A 16 0.38 -2.32 0.86
C PRO A 16 1.32 -2.39 -0.35
N THR A 17 0.76 -2.30 -1.55
CA THR A 17 1.50 -2.01 -2.78
C THR A 17 2.03 -0.57 -2.78
N ASP A 18 2.95 -0.26 -3.69
CA ASP A 18 3.47 1.11 -3.83
C ASP A 18 2.34 2.10 -4.19
N GLU A 19 1.37 1.67 -5.02
CA GLU A 19 0.17 2.44 -5.38
C GLU A 19 -0.76 2.64 -4.18
N GLU A 20 -1.14 1.55 -3.49
CA GLU A 20 -2.06 1.62 -2.34
C GLU A 20 -1.53 2.55 -1.26
N LEU A 21 -0.21 2.52 -1.01
CA LEU A 21 0.45 3.39 -0.05
C LEU A 21 0.28 4.88 -0.42
N VAL A 22 0.32 5.19 -1.71
CA VAL A 22 0.20 6.56 -2.20
C VAL A 22 -1.25 7.01 -2.23
N VAL A 23 -2.12 6.22 -2.88
CA VAL A 23 -3.52 6.56 -3.17
C VAL A 23 -4.39 6.51 -1.92
N HIS A 24 -4.21 5.51 -1.05
CA HIS A 24 -5.07 5.31 0.11
C HIS A 24 -4.52 5.82 1.43
N TYR A 25 -3.23 6.19 1.49
CA TYR A 25 -2.62 6.70 2.72
C TYR A 25 -2.01 8.08 2.56
N LEU A 26 -1.10 8.28 1.61
CA LEU A 26 -0.40 9.56 1.48
C LEU A 26 -1.33 10.68 0.99
N TRP A 27 -2.10 10.41 -0.06
CA TRP A 27 -3.02 11.39 -0.63
C TRP A 27 -4.12 11.82 0.37
N PRO A 28 -4.85 10.89 1.04
CA PRO A 28 -5.78 11.22 2.10
C PRO A 28 -5.14 12.01 3.25
N LYS A 29 -3.91 11.65 3.66
CA LYS A 29 -3.20 12.39 4.72
C LYS A 29 -2.98 13.85 4.35
N VAL A 30 -2.55 14.13 3.12
CA VAL A 30 -2.34 15.50 2.61
C VAL A 30 -3.65 16.29 2.56
N GLN A 31 -4.77 15.61 2.27
CA GLN A 31 -6.12 16.18 2.28
C GLN A 31 -6.76 16.23 3.67
N SER A 32 -6.05 15.82 4.73
CA SER A 32 -6.59 15.71 6.10
C SER A 32 -7.82 14.81 6.20
N ILE A 33 -7.91 13.81 5.32
CA ILE A 33 -8.96 12.79 5.32
C ILE A 33 -8.54 11.65 6.26
N PRO A 34 -9.45 11.11 7.10
CA PRO A 34 -9.15 9.98 7.98
C PRO A 34 -8.62 8.76 7.21
N LEU A 35 -7.57 8.13 7.76
CA LEU A 35 -6.92 6.97 7.15
C LEU A 35 -7.67 5.67 7.47
N PRO A 36 -7.71 4.70 6.53
CA PRO A 36 -8.34 3.41 6.76
C PRO A 36 -7.62 2.59 7.85
N TYR A 37 -6.29 2.71 7.93
CA TYR A 37 -5.45 2.17 8.99
C TYR A 37 -4.45 3.24 9.44
N PRO A 38 -4.28 3.48 10.76
CA PRO A 38 -3.38 4.53 11.24
C PRO A 38 -1.92 4.17 11.00
N ILE A 39 -1.21 5.00 10.22
CA ILE A 39 0.25 4.96 10.10
C ILE A 39 0.81 5.99 11.10
N PRO A 40 1.76 5.62 11.98
CA PRO A 40 2.33 6.54 12.97
C PRO A 40 3.10 7.69 12.30
N GLU A 41 3.04 8.86 12.90
CA GLU A 41 3.81 10.03 12.48
C GLU A 41 5.18 10.06 13.16
N ALA A 42 6.24 10.29 12.39
CA ALA A 42 7.61 10.43 12.91
C ALA A 42 8.49 11.19 11.91
N ASP A 43 9.43 11.99 12.42
CA ASP A 43 10.51 12.53 11.57
C ASP A 43 11.58 11.45 11.34
N VAL A 44 11.34 10.65 10.31
CA VAL A 44 12.23 9.53 9.95
C VAL A 44 13.58 10.03 9.45
N SER A 45 13.60 11.22 8.84
CA SER A 45 14.79 11.75 8.17
C SER A 45 15.93 12.09 9.14
N SER A 46 15.58 12.48 10.36
CA SER A 46 16.50 12.83 11.45
C SER A 46 16.63 11.74 12.53
N SER A 47 15.93 10.61 12.37
CA SER A 47 15.91 9.53 13.37
C SER A 47 16.86 8.38 13.01
N ASP A 48 17.43 7.75 14.04
CA ASP A 48 18.19 6.51 13.89
C ASP A 48 17.23 5.35 13.54
N PRO A 49 17.56 4.46 12.60
CA PRO A 49 16.60 3.47 12.10
C PRO A 49 16.16 2.43 13.15
N TRP A 50 17.01 2.11 14.14
CA TRP A 50 16.66 1.19 15.22
C TRP A 50 15.72 1.81 16.28
N SER A 51 15.70 3.14 16.44
CA SER A 51 14.73 3.77 17.35
C SER A 51 13.32 3.75 16.78
N LEU A 52 13.21 3.70 15.44
CA LEU A 52 11.93 3.69 14.72
C LEU A 52 11.20 2.35 14.82
N LEU A 53 11.91 1.22 14.72
CA LEU A 53 11.27 -0.11 14.76
C LEU A 53 10.89 -0.59 16.18
N GLY A 54 11.45 0.02 17.22
CA GLY A 54 11.25 -0.44 18.60
C GLY A 54 11.72 -1.89 18.79
N ALA A 55 10.99 -2.68 19.58
CA ALA A 55 11.33 -4.08 19.85
C ALA A 55 10.94 -5.06 18.72
N SER A 56 10.15 -4.63 17.73
CA SER A 56 9.79 -5.49 16.60
C SER A 56 10.86 -5.39 15.51
N HIS A 57 11.49 -6.50 15.13
CA HIS A 57 12.45 -6.54 14.02
C HIS A 57 11.78 -6.58 12.62
N GLU A 58 10.50 -6.23 12.52
CA GLU A 58 9.75 -6.17 11.27
C GLU A 58 9.81 -4.78 10.65
N GLU A 59 9.54 -4.69 9.35
CA GLU A 59 9.44 -3.40 8.67
C GLU A 59 8.31 -2.53 9.21
N ARG A 60 8.48 -1.22 9.12
CA ARG A 60 7.48 -0.25 9.59
C ARG A 60 7.33 0.91 8.62
N TYR A 61 6.12 1.44 8.60
CA TYR A 61 5.73 2.59 7.79
C TYR A 61 5.49 3.80 8.71
N PHE A 62 5.88 4.97 8.23
CA PHE A 62 5.71 6.23 8.95
C PHE A 62 5.22 7.31 8.01
N LEU A 63 4.41 8.21 8.55
CA LEU A 63 4.14 9.50 7.94
C LEU A 63 5.17 10.50 8.46
N SER A 64 6.00 11.03 7.58
CA SER A 64 7.01 12.02 7.93
C SER A 64 6.65 13.35 7.29
N PRO A 65 6.67 14.46 8.05
CA PRO A 65 6.58 15.78 7.45
C PRO A 65 7.78 15.99 6.52
N VAL A 66 7.54 16.60 5.37
CA VAL A 66 8.64 17.03 4.50
C VAL A 66 9.22 18.27 5.13
N GLU A 67 10.49 18.19 5.52
CA GLU A 67 11.27 19.33 5.99
C GLU A 67 11.12 20.47 4.96
N THR A 68 10.45 21.55 5.37
CA THR A 68 10.37 22.76 4.56
C THR A 68 11.78 23.29 4.48
N LYS A 69 12.43 23.10 3.33
CA LYS A 69 13.74 23.68 3.05
C LYS A 69 13.68 25.13 3.50
N HIS A 70 14.41 25.48 4.55
CA HIS A 70 14.58 26.88 4.89
C HIS A 70 15.06 27.59 3.62
N LEU A 71 14.58 28.82 3.43
CA LEU A 71 14.75 29.66 2.23
C LEU A 71 16.20 29.78 1.70
N ASN A 72 17.19 29.27 2.43
CA ASN A 72 18.62 29.31 2.12
C ASN A 72 19.16 28.00 1.50
N GLY A 73 18.38 27.34 0.65
CA GLY A 73 18.93 26.48 -0.41
C GLY A 73 19.78 25.27 0.01
N LYS A 74 19.67 24.78 1.26
CA LYS A 74 20.45 23.62 1.71
C LYS A 74 19.59 22.36 1.69
N ARG A 75 20.20 21.30 1.15
CA ARG A 75 19.76 19.89 1.15
C ARG A 75 18.97 19.54 2.43
N THR A 76 17.86 18.79 2.31
CA THR A 76 17.16 18.23 3.48
C THR A 76 18.17 17.50 4.36
N ASN A 77 18.24 17.85 5.65
CA ASN A 77 19.28 17.39 6.55
C ASN A 77 18.93 16.00 7.06
N ARG A 78 19.20 14.97 6.25
CA ARG A 78 18.94 13.57 6.59
C ARG A 78 20.03 12.98 7.51
N THR A 79 20.37 13.71 8.58
CA THR A 79 21.40 13.33 9.56
C THR A 79 20.73 12.91 10.85
N ALA A 80 21.00 11.70 11.28
CA ALA A 80 20.55 11.16 12.56
C ALA A 80 21.68 11.21 13.60
N PRO A 81 21.40 11.03 14.90
CA PRO A 81 22.43 11.10 15.95
C PRO A 81 23.63 10.18 15.70
N SER A 82 23.39 8.98 15.15
CA SER A 82 24.42 7.96 14.97
C SER A 82 24.90 7.81 13.52
N GLY A 83 24.47 8.67 12.59
CA GLY A 83 24.73 8.47 11.18
C GLY A 83 23.92 9.35 10.24
N HIS A 84 23.78 8.93 8.99
CA HIS A 84 23.03 9.70 7.99
C HIS A 84 22.47 8.78 6.90
N TRP A 85 21.35 9.21 6.30
CA TRP A 85 20.73 8.53 5.18
C TRP A 85 21.33 9.01 3.85
N LYS A 86 21.79 8.07 3.02
CA LYS A 86 22.28 8.35 1.65
C LYS A 86 21.33 7.78 0.60
N PRO A 87 20.98 8.53 -0.44
CA PRO A 87 20.18 8.01 -1.55
C PRO A 87 20.95 6.88 -2.27
N ARG A 88 20.21 5.92 -2.81
CA ARG A 88 20.73 4.77 -3.55
C ARG A 88 19.84 4.46 -4.74
N GLY A 89 20.49 4.21 -5.88
CA GLY A 89 19.80 3.81 -7.11
C GLY A 89 19.08 4.97 -7.79
N VAL A 90 18.31 4.63 -8.82
CA VAL A 90 17.47 5.57 -9.56
C VAL A 90 16.10 5.63 -8.88
N ASP A 91 15.55 6.85 -8.79
CA ASP A 91 14.20 7.08 -8.28
C ASP A 91 13.17 6.36 -9.17
N LYS A 92 12.22 5.66 -8.56
CA LYS A 92 11.17 4.93 -9.30
C LYS A 92 9.89 5.75 -9.34
N GLN A 93 9.23 5.77 -10.49
CA GLN A 93 7.87 6.27 -10.59
C GLN A 93 6.90 5.24 -10.01
N VAL A 94 5.93 5.72 -9.24
CA VAL A 94 4.76 4.98 -8.81
C VAL A 94 3.61 5.46 -9.68
N VAL A 95 2.98 4.52 -10.36
CA VAL A 95 1.82 4.76 -11.22
C VAL A 95 0.58 4.13 -10.60
N ASP A 96 -0.59 4.68 -10.88
CA ASP A 96 -1.87 4.06 -10.56
C ASP A 96 -2.32 3.06 -11.63
N TYR A 97 -3.48 2.43 -11.42
CA TYR A 97 -4.10 1.51 -12.37
C TYR A 97 -4.37 2.11 -13.77
N GLU A 98 -4.46 3.43 -13.90
CA GLU A 98 -4.65 4.15 -15.17
C GLU A 98 -3.30 4.55 -15.82
N ASN A 99 -2.18 4.17 -15.22
CA ASN A 99 -0.81 4.56 -15.59
C ASN A 99 -0.49 6.05 -15.39
N ASN A 100 -1.22 6.75 -14.53
CA ASN A 100 -0.87 8.12 -14.16
C ASN A 100 0.27 8.11 -13.14
N HIS A 101 1.25 9.00 -13.31
CA HIS A 101 2.33 9.16 -12.33
C HIS A 101 1.82 9.84 -11.04
N VAL A 102 1.59 9.06 -10.00
CA VAL A 102 1.03 9.53 -8.72
C VAL A 102 2.09 9.90 -7.69
N ALA A 103 3.25 9.25 -7.71
CA ALA A 103 4.34 9.52 -6.78
C ALA A 103 5.72 9.08 -7.28
N THR A 104 6.76 9.59 -6.62
CA THR A 104 8.13 9.12 -6.76
C THR A 104 8.56 8.36 -5.52
N LYS A 105 9.14 7.18 -5.71
CA LYS A 105 9.76 6.34 -4.67
C LYS A 105 11.28 6.47 -4.72
N LYS A 106 11.86 7.00 -3.66
CA LYS A 106 13.32 7.11 -3.49
C LYS A 106 13.81 6.07 -2.50
N THR A 107 14.97 5.49 -2.77
CA THR A 107 15.59 4.51 -1.86
C THR A 107 16.79 5.12 -1.15
N PHE A 108 16.91 4.87 0.14
CA PHE A 108 18.03 5.32 0.97
C PHE A 108 18.64 4.14 1.73
N VAL A 109 19.93 4.29 2.06
CA VAL A 109 20.67 3.40 2.95
C VAL A 109 21.25 4.21 4.08
N PHE A 110 21.14 3.71 5.30
CA PHE A 110 21.73 4.35 6.47
C PHE A 110 23.23 4.03 6.58
N TYR A 111 24.03 5.05 6.82
CA TYR A 111 25.45 4.92 7.12
C TYR A 111 25.66 5.31 8.57
N ARG A 112 26.25 4.41 9.36
CA ARG A 112 26.56 4.66 10.76
C ARG A 112 27.92 5.35 10.88
N SER A 113 27.94 6.46 11.60
CA SER A 113 29.13 7.24 11.90
C SER A 113 29.59 6.93 13.32
N LYS A 114 30.80 6.42 13.45
CA LYS A 114 31.53 6.28 14.72
C LYS A 114 32.78 7.18 14.63
N PRO A 115 33.36 7.63 15.74
CA PRO A 115 34.62 8.38 15.71
C PRO A 115 35.66 7.65 14.86
N GLY A 116 36.14 8.31 13.80
CA GLY A 116 37.14 7.76 12.86
C GLY A 116 36.64 6.71 11.86
N ASN A 117 35.35 6.34 11.83
CA ASN A 117 34.85 5.33 10.89
C ASN A 117 33.38 5.58 10.47
N VAL A 118 33.12 5.56 9.16
CA VAL A 118 31.76 5.56 8.60
C VAL A 118 31.53 4.23 7.90
N SER A 119 30.52 3.48 8.37
CA SER A 119 30.20 2.15 7.86
C SER A 119 28.80 2.09 7.26
N LYS A 120 28.67 1.41 6.12
CA LYS A 120 27.36 1.12 5.52
C LYS A 120 26.63 0.12 6.38
N THR A 121 25.34 0.34 6.63
CA THR A 121 24.48 -0.61 7.36
C THR A 121 23.53 -1.35 6.42
N ASP A 122 22.85 -2.36 6.95
CA ASP A 122 21.78 -3.10 6.26
C ASP A 122 20.40 -2.42 6.44
N TRP A 123 20.34 -1.19 6.94
CA TRP A 123 19.11 -0.42 7.10
C TRP A 123 18.77 0.34 5.82
N PHE A 124 17.53 0.15 5.37
CA PHE A 124 16.98 0.77 4.18
C PHE A 124 15.74 1.59 4.51
N MET A 125 15.53 2.63 3.71
CA MET A 125 14.31 3.43 3.72
C MET A 125 13.81 3.61 2.29
N HIS A 126 12.52 3.38 2.07
CA HIS A 126 11.81 3.86 0.88
C HIS A 126 10.98 5.09 1.26
N GLU A 127 11.26 6.21 0.61
CA GLU A 127 10.53 7.49 0.76
C GLU A 127 9.59 7.64 -0.44
N TYR A 128 8.30 7.80 -0.17
CA TYR A 128 7.25 8.00 -1.17
C TYR A 128 6.77 9.45 -1.11
N LYS A 129 6.88 10.15 -2.22
CA LYS A 129 6.49 11.56 -2.35
C LYS A 129 5.52 11.75 -3.50
N LEU A 130 4.42 12.45 -3.28
CA LEU A 130 3.45 12.80 -4.33
C LEU A 130 4.15 13.50 -5.51
N ALA A 131 3.76 13.10 -6.72
CA ALA A 131 4.27 13.68 -7.96
C ALA A 131 3.81 15.14 -8.10
N THR A 132 2.55 15.39 -7.79
CA THR A 132 1.95 16.73 -7.83
C THR A 132 1.79 17.26 -6.39
N PRO A 133 2.56 18.28 -5.99
CA PRO A 133 2.37 18.91 -4.69
C PRO A 133 1.02 19.63 -4.65
N VAL A 134 0.27 19.45 -3.57
CA VAL A 134 -0.97 20.20 -3.32
C VAL A 134 -0.58 21.54 -2.71
N GLN A 135 -1.00 22.64 -3.34
CA GLN A 135 -0.67 23.98 -2.85
C GLN A 135 -1.43 24.30 -1.55
N GLY A 136 -0.77 24.99 -0.61
CA GLY A 136 -1.41 25.47 0.62
C GLY A 136 -1.61 24.43 1.72
N VAL A 137 -1.12 23.19 1.55
CA VAL A 137 -1.20 22.14 2.58
C VAL A 137 0.20 21.70 3.03
N GLN A 138 0.27 21.07 4.21
CA GLN A 138 1.51 20.48 4.71
C GLN A 138 1.98 19.36 3.77
N ASN A 139 3.25 19.40 3.37
CA ASN A 139 3.85 18.34 2.58
C ASN A 139 4.17 17.16 3.49
N TRP A 140 3.59 16.01 3.20
CA TRP A 140 3.88 14.74 3.86
C TRP A 140 4.59 13.78 2.89
N VAL A 141 5.36 12.84 3.43
CA VAL A 141 5.87 11.66 2.73
C VAL A 141 5.57 10.42 3.57
N ILE A 142 5.48 9.27 2.91
CA ILE A 142 5.51 7.99 3.62
C ILE A 142 6.93 7.43 3.56
N CYS A 143 7.42 6.96 4.70
CA CYS A 143 8.71 6.29 4.83
C CYS A 143 8.49 4.84 5.27
N ARG A 144 8.93 3.87 4.46
CA ARG A 144 9.05 2.46 4.85
C ARG A 144 10.48 2.18 5.28
N VAL A 145 10.69 1.85 6.55
CA VAL A 145 12.02 1.54 7.12
C VAL A 145 12.13 0.04 7.40
N PHE A 146 13.22 -0.58 6.97
CA PHE A 146 13.40 -2.02 7.10
C PHE A 146 14.88 -2.43 7.11
N LEU A 147 15.16 -3.62 7.65
CA LEU A 147 16.45 -4.29 7.57
C LEU A 147 16.49 -5.20 6.35
N LYS A 148 17.49 -5.04 5.48
CA LYS A 148 17.75 -6.02 4.42
C LYS A 148 18.29 -7.30 5.06
N LYS A 149 17.57 -8.41 4.88
CA LYS A 149 18.08 -9.73 5.27
C LYS A 149 19.28 -10.07 4.38
N LYS A 150 20.39 -10.46 4.99
CA LYS A 150 21.50 -11.07 4.24
C LYS A 150 21.04 -12.46 3.81
N ALA A 151 21.08 -12.73 2.52
CA ALA A 151 21.03 -14.11 2.04
C ALA A 151 22.17 -14.86 2.74
N ARG A 152 21.87 -15.98 3.40
CA ARG A 152 22.93 -16.85 3.91
C ARG A 152 23.67 -17.36 2.70
N LYS A 153 24.86 -16.81 2.46
CA LYS A 153 25.78 -17.27 1.44
C LYS A 153 26.54 -18.40 2.12
N ASP A 154 26.01 -19.63 2.02
CA ASP A 154 26.87 -20.80 2.20
C ASP A 154 27.91 -20.74 1.08
N ASP A 155 29.18 -20.92 1.43
CA ASP A 155 30.36 -20.59 0.63
C ASP A 155 30.30 -21.04 -0.84
N VAL A 156 30.10 -20.12 -1.79
CA VAL A 156 30.67 -20.21 -3.14
C VAL A 156 30.95 -18.80 -3.69
N ASP A 157 32.21 -18.62 -4.07
CA ASP A 157 32.79 -17.52 -4.83
C ASP A 157 32.31 -17.57 -6.30
N ASN A 158 31.57 -16.54 -6.73
CA ASN A 158 31.91 -15.67 -7.87
C ASN A 158 30.72 -14.77 -8.19
N GLY A 159 31.05 -13.56 -8.65
CA GLY A 159 30.09 -12.48 -8.88
C GLY A 159 29.20 -12.71 -10.09
N GLU A 160 27.89 -12.72 -9.85
CA GLU A 160 26.89 -12.31 -10.83
C GLU A 160 25.72 -11.66 -10.10
N VAL A 161 25.25 -10.53 -10.62
CA VAL A 161 24.17 -9.73 -10.05
C VAL A 161 22.85 -10.42 -10.41
N VAL A 162 22.35 -11.27 -9.53
CA VAL A 162 20.98 -11.77 -9.61
C VAL A 162 20.04 -10.77 -8.92
N GLU A 163 19.13 -10.17 -9.70
CA GLU A 163 17.94 -9.54 -9.15
C GLU A 163 17.14 -10.61 -8.40
N GLU A 164 16.97 -10.40 -7.10
CA GLU A 164 16.25 -11.31 -6.24
C GLU A 164 14.74 -11.12 -6.48
N VAL A 165 14.16 -12.02 -7.28
CA VAL A 165 12.71 -12.16 -7.41
C VAL A 165 12.19 -12.60 -6.05
N VAL A 166 11.61 -11.67 -5.30
CA VAL A 166 10.96 -11.97 -4.01
C VAL A 166 9.83 -12.95 -4.31
N ASN A 167 10.00 -14.19 -3.84
CA ASN A 167 8.95 -15.20 -3.82
C ASN A 167 7.81 -14.65 -2.95
N LYS A 168 6.79 -14.08 -3.62
CA LYS A 168 5.52 -13.73 -2.99
C LYS A 168 4.87 -15.05 -2.60
N GLY A 169 5.08 -15.48 -1.36
CA GLY A 169 4.24 -16.51 -0.76
C GLY A 169 2.79 -16.14 -1.01
N SER A 170 2.00 -17.09 -1.51
CA SER A 170 0.62 -16.88 -1.94
C SER A 170 -0.16 -16.06 -0.91
N ILE A 171 -0.33 -14.78 -1.21
CA ILE A 171 -1.36 -13.96 -0.62
C ILE A 171 -2.61 -14.30 -1.42
N PHE A 172 -3.56 -14.97 -0.76
CA PHE A 172 -4.91 -15.11 -1.29
C PHE A 172 -5.55 -13.72 -1.24
N TYR A 173 -5.60 -13.05 -2.39
CA TYR A 173 -6.48 -11.90 -2.57
C TYR A 173 -7.91 -12.43 -2.64
N VAL A 174 -8.74 -12.06 -1.68
CA VAL A 174 -10.19 -12.22 -1.82
C VAL A 174 -10.67 -10.98 -2.57
N SER A 175 -10.86 -11.12 -3.89
CA SER A 175 -11.51 -10.08 -4.71
C SER A 175 -12.91 -9.79 -4.15
N ARG A 176 -13.24 -8.51 -4.06
CA ARG A 176 -14.51 -8.02 -3.52
C ARG A 176 -15.59 -7.99 -4.60
N ASP A 177 -15.78 -9.10 -5.30
CA ASP A 177 -16.89 -9.29 -6.26
C ASP A 177 -17.77 -10.47 -5.85
N PHE A 178 -17.99 -10.64 -4.54
CA PHE A 178 -18.98 -11.58 -4.04
C PHE A 178 -20.32 -10.86 -3.89
N ASP A 179 -21.08 -10.86 -4.97
CA ASP A 179 -22.48 -10.48 -5.02
C ASP A 179 -23.27 -11.54 -4.22
N MET A 180 -23.52 -11.28 -2.94
CA MET A 180 -24.37 -12.12 -2.10
C MET A 180 -25.85 -11.84 -2.43
N ASN A 181 -26.31 -12.34 -3.56
CA ASN A 181 -27.72 -12.73 -3.71
C ASN A 181 -27.88 -14.07 -2.97
N LEU A 182 -28.21 -13.99 -1.68
CA LEU A 182 -28.68 -15.12 -0.89
C LEU A 182 -30.18 -15.30 -1.15
N ASP A 183 -30.50 -16.01 -2.22
CA ASP A 183 -31.81 -16.65 -2.39
C ASP A 183 -31.67 -18.18 -2.27
N GLY A 184 -32.35 -18.71 -1.24
CA GLY A 184 -32.66 -20.14 -0.99
C GLY A 184 -31.54 -20.96 -0.33
N GLY A 185 -31.72 -21.77 0.73
CA GLY A 185 -32.82 -22.28 1.56
C GLY A 185 -32.14 -23.25 2.58
N SER A 186 -32.67 -23.62 3.75
CA SER A 186 -33.84 -24.48 3.93
C SER A 186 -34.21 -24.67 5.42
N SER A 187 -35.51 -24.74 5.69
CA SER A 187 -36.27 -25.76 6.46
C SER A 187 -37.62 -25.12 6.86
N SER A 188 -38.80 -25.73 6.73
CA SER A 188 -39.22 -27.12 6.61
C SER A 188 -40.69 -27.20 6.14
N ALA A 189 -41.05 -28.36 5.57
CA ALA A 189 -42.38 -28.99 5.46
C ALA A 189 -43.60 -28.18 4.92
N SER A 190 -44.12 -28.57 3.75
CA SER A 190 -45.32 -29.44 3.65
C SER A 190 -45.91 -29.50 2.23
N SER A 191 -46.20 -30.73 1.81
CA SER A 191 -47.37 -31.23 1.06
C SER A 191 -47.74 -30.73 -0.36
N GLY A 192 -47.94 -31.72 -1.25
CA GLY A 192 -48.84 -31.71 -2.41
C GLY A 192 -48.15 -31.46 -3.75
N SER A 193 -47.89 -32.48 -4.59
CA SER A 193 -48.77 -32.96 -5.69
C SER A 193 -49.08 -31.85 -6.71
N SER A 194 -48.88 -31.93 -8.03
CA SER A 194 -48.73 -33.02 -9.00
C SER A 194 -48.40 -32.39 -10.36
N VAL A 195 -47.64 -33.13 -11.18
CA VAL A 195 -47.75 -33.33 -12.65
C VAL A 195 -47.99 -32.12 -13.58
N VAL A 196 -47.06 -32.01 -14.53
CA VAL A 196 -47.05 -31.19 -15.74
C VAL A 196 -48.13 -31.63 -16.73
N THR A 197 -48.80 -30.67 -17.38
CA THR A 197 -49.37 -30.88 -18.72
C THR A 197 -48.94 -29.73 -19.63
N ASP A 198 -48.20 -30.08 -20.67
CA ASP A 198 -48.11 -29.33 -21.93
C ASP A 198 -49.42 -29.45 -22.73
N ALA A 199 -49.45 -28.74 -23.86
CA ALA A 199 -50.45 -28.66 -24.93
C ALA A 199 -51.43 -27.48 -24.80
N ASP A 200 -51.81 -26.77 -25.86
CA ASP A 200 -51.43 -26.60 -27.27
C ASP A 200 -52.38 -25.49 -27.77
N ASP A 201 -52.06 -24.84 -28.90
CA ASP A 201 -53.02 -24.23 -29.86
C ASP A 201 -53.89 -23.04 -29.37
N ASP A 202 -54.32 -22.05 -30.16
CA ASP A 202 -54.40 -21.89 -31.61
C ASP A 202 -54.58 -20.39 -31.93
N GLU A 203 -54.51 -20.12 -33.23
CA GLU A 203 -54.62 -18.89 -34.03
C GLU A 203 -55.77 -17.91 -33.67
N ASP A 204 -55.59 -16.61 -33.96
CA ASP A 204 -56.27 -15.94 -35.10
C ASP A 204 -56.24 -14.40 -35.04
N GLU A 205 -56.50 -13.84 -36.21
CA GLU A 205 -56.16 -12.57 -36.82
C GLU A 205 -56.94 -11.31 -36.33
N ASP A 206 -56.66 -10.20 -37.04
CA ASP A 206 -57.51 -9.03 -37.29
C ASP A 206 -57.56 -7.93 -36.21
N GLU A 207 -57.58 -6.63 -36.48
CA GLU A 207 -57.50 -5.80 -37.68
C GLU A 207 -57.44 -4.32 -37.18
N ILE A 208 -57.00 -3.41 -38.06
CA ILE A 208 -57.52 -2.03 -38.20
C ILE A 208 -57.17 -0.96 -37.12
N ASN A 209 -56.18 -0.13 -37.51
CA ASN A 209 -56.33 1.28 -37.93
C ASN A 209 -56.48 2.45 -36.92
N SER A 210 -55.92 3.56 -37.40
CA SER A 210 -56.20 4.98 -37.10
C SER A 210 -55.59 5.55 -35.82
N LYS A 211 -54.65 6.50 -35.88
CA LYS A 211 -54.60 7.86 -36.49
C LYS A 211 -54.88 8.93 -35.43
N ASP A 212 -54.07 10.00 -35.53
CA ASP A 212 -54.25 11.34 -34.97
C ASP A 212 -54.16 11.42 -33.43
N CYS A 213 -53.33 12.26 -32.79
CA CYS A 213 -52.77 13.56 -33.14
C CYS A 213 -51.44 13.79 -32.38
#